data_AF-A0A353N4D8-F1
#
_entry.id   AF-A0A353N4D8-F1
#
_cell.length_a   1.000
_cell.length_b   1.000
_cell.length_c   1.000
_cell.angle_alpha   90.00
_cell.angle_beta   90.00
_cell.angle_gamma   90.00
#
_symmetry.space_group_name_H-M   'P 1'
#
loop_
_entity.id
_entity.type
_entity.pdbx_description
1 polymer ?
#
loop_
_entity_poly.entity_id
_entity_poly.type
_entity_poly.pdbx_seq_one_letter_code
_entity_poly.pdbx_strand_id
1 'polypeptide(L)'
;KNGVTVIYVSHHLQEIFDITDRITVLKDGKKVGTFETSSIDEDQVIKLMVGKDLGQERKLTANVDQKNILLEVKDLTTKDNILKNISFSLA
;
A
#
# COMPACT_ATOMS: atom_id res chain seq x y z
N LYS A 1 18.71 10.93 -31.57
CA LYS A 1 18.03 10.57 -30.30
C LYS A 1 18.90 11.08 -29.15
N ASN A 2 18.41 12.02 -28.36
CA ASN A 2 19.16 12.53 -27.20
C ASN A 2 19.07 11.46 -26.11
N GLY A 3 20.13 10.66 -25.95
CA GLY A 3 20.16 9.54 -25.02
C GLY A 3 20.20 10.03 -23.58
N VAL A 4 19.02 10.30 -23.01
CA VAL A 4 18.84 10.70 -21.61
C VAL A 4 18.10 9.59 -20.90
N THR A 5 18.61 9.19 -19.74
CA THR A 5 17.94 8.28 -18.82
C THR A 5 17.22 9.07 -17.75
N VAL A 6 15.96 8.74 -17.48
CA VAL A 6 15.17 9.31 -16.39
C VAL A 6 14.98 8.22 -15.34
N ILE A 7 15.22 8.57 -14.07
CA ILE A 7 14.91 7.70 -12.93
C ILE A 7 13.65 8.26 -12.28
N TYR A 8 12.58 7.47 -12.30
CA TYR A 8 11.33 7.78 -11.60
C TYR A 8 11.22 6.91 -10.35
N VAL A 9 10.94 7.53 -9.20
CA VAL A 9 10.78 6.84 -7.92
C VAL A 9 9.39 7.14 -7.38
N SER A 10 8.55 6.12 -7.29
CA SER A 10 7.19 6.22 -6.78
C SER A 10 6.77 4.89 -6.14
N HIS A 11 5.67 4.92 -5.41
CA HIS A 11 4.92 3.74 -4.96
C HIS A 11 3.53 3.66 -5.62
N HIS A 12 3.19 4.63 -6.48
CA HIS A 12 1.98 4.61 -7.30
C HIS A 12 2.24 3.71 -8.52
N LEU A 13 1.80 2.46 -8.43
CA LEU A 13 2.15 1.45 -9.42
C LEU A 13 1.58 1.74 -10.80
N GLN A 14 0.36 2.26 -10.88
CA GLN A 14 -0.26 2.61 -12.17
C GLN A 14 0.64 3.54 -13.01
N GLU A 15 1.17 4.60 -12.41
CA GLU A 15 2.08 5.52 -13.12
C GLU A 15 3.39 4.83 -13.52
N ILE A 16 3.94 3.96 -12.67
CA ILE A 16 5.18 3.23 -12.94
C ILE A 16 5.01 2.35 -14.18
N PHE A 17 3.89 1.62 -14.28
CA PHE A 17 3.60 0.77 -15.43
C PHE A 17 3.36 1.56 -16.72
N ASP A 18 2.82 2.78 -16.61
CA ASP A 18 2.52 3.62 -17.77
C ASP A 18 3.77 4.29 -18.38
N ILE A 19 4.79 4.61 -17.58
CA ILE A 19 5.89 5.50 -18.02
C ILE A 19 7.27 4.85 -18.08
N THR A 20 7.46 3.66 -17.51
CA THR A 20 8.80 3.06 -17.38
C THR A 20 9.02 1.91 -18.34
N ASP A 21 10.23 1.80 -18.86
CA ASP A 21 10.68 0.59 -19.58
C ASP A 21 11.08 -0.53 -18.60
N ARG A 22 11.60 -0.15 -17.42
CA ARG A 22 12.17 -1.05 -16.42
C ARG A 22 11.82 -0.64 -14.99
N ILE A 23 11.57 -1.64 -14.16
CA ILE A 23 11.26 -1.48 -12.73
C ILE A 23 12.38 -2.12 -11.91
N THR A 24 12.96 -1.36 -10.98
CA THR A 24 13.87 -1.87 -9.95
C THR A 24 13.21 -1.78 -8.58
N VAL A 25 13.10 -2.91 -7.88
CA VAL A 25 12.53 -2.95 -6.53
C VAL A 25 13.64 -2.96 -5.49
N LEU A 26 13.58 -2.01 -4.55
CA LEU A 26 14.44 -1.94 -3.38
C LEU A 26 13.62 -2.27 -2.13
N LYS A 27 14.17 -3.12 -1.25
CA LYS A 27 13.60 -3.46 0.06
C LYS A 27 14.72 -3.50 1.10
N ASP A 28 14.49 -2.91 2.27
CA ASP A 28 15.45 -2.89 3.39
C ASP A 28 16.86 -2.43 2.97
N GLY A 29 16.93 -1.42 2.09
CA GLY A 29 18.17 -0.87 1.54
C GLY A 29 18.89 -1.79 0.53
N LYS A 30 18.28 -2.90 0.12
CA LYS A 30 18.85 -3.88 -0.80
C LYS A 30 18.03 -3.98 -2.08
N LYS A 31 18.72 -4.22 -3.21
CA LYS A 31 18.08 -4.52 -4.49
C LYS A 31 17.46 -5.91 -4.43
N VAL A 32 16.13 -5.98 -4.54
CA VAL A 32 15.39 -7.24 -4.66
C VAL A 32 15.49 -7.77 -6.08
N GLY A 33 15.29 -6.90 -7.08
CA GLY A 33 15.31 -7.30 -8.48
C GLY A 33 15.20 -6.13 -9.46
N THR A 34 15.34 -6.44 -10.75
CA THR A 34 15.08 -5.50 -11.83
C THR A 34 14.44 -6.25 -12.99
N PHE A 35 13.35 -5.71 -13.50
CA PHE A 35 12.46 -6.36 -14.46
C PHE A 35 12.15 -5.38 -15.59
N GLU A 36 11.92 -5.90 -16.79
CA GLU A 36 11.27 -5.12 -17.85
C GLU A 36 9.81 -4.91 -17.43
N THR A 37 9.29 -3.69 -17.58
CA THR A 37 7.92 -3.35 -17.16
C THR A 37 6.88 -4.25 -17.81
N SER A 38 7.12 -4.67 -19.06
CA SER A 38 6.23 -5.59 -19.79
C SER A 38 6.29 -7.05 -19.31
N SER A 39 7.21 -7.40 -18.41
CA SER A 39 7.46 -8.79 -17.98
C SER A 39 6.98 -9.11 -16.56
N ILE A 40 6.42 -8.11 -15.86
CA ILE A 40 5.99 -8.21 -14.47
C ILE A 40 4.62 -7.55 -14.33
N ASP A 41 3.80 -8.04 -13.41
CA ASP A 41 2.50 -7.44 -13.08
C ASP A 41 2.54 -6.68 -11.74
N GLU A 42 1.46 -5.95 -11.46
CA GLU A 42 1.33 -5.12 -10.26
C GLU A 42 1.46 -5.93 -8.97
N ASP A 43 0.78 -7.07 -8.89
CA ASP A 43 0.79 -7.96 -7.73
C ASP A 43 2.20 -8.50 -7.42
N GLN A 44 2.96 -8.83 -8.47
CA GLN A 44 4.35 -9.26 -8.35
C GLN A 44 5.23 -8.13 -7.82
N VAL A 45 5.09 -6.91 -8.32
CA VAL A 45 5.84 -5.75 -7.79
C VAL A 45 5.50 -5.50 -6.32
N ILE A 46 4.22 -5.56 -5.94
CA ILE A 46 3.77 -5.43 -4.55
C ILE A 46 4.44 -6.49 -3.66
N LYS A 47 4.44 -7.76 -4.09
CA LYS A 47 5.08 -8.85 -3.35
C LYS A 47 6.56 -8.60 -3.13
N LEU A 48 7.26 -8.05 -4.12
CA LEU A 48 8.68 -7.70 -4.01
C LEU A 48 8.93 -6.52 -3.05
N MET A 49 8.04 -5.52 -3.03
CA MET A 49 8.13 -4.34 -2.15
C MET A 49 7.90 -4.71 -0.69
N VAL A 50 6.86 -5.49 -0.39
CA VAL A 50 6.47 -5.85 0.98
C VAL A 50 7.26 -7.07 1.50
N GLY A 51 7.67 -7.96 0.59
CA GLY A 51 8.50 -9.15 0.83
C GLY A 51 7.93 -10.11 1.89
N LYS A 52 6.64 -10.41 1.76
CA LYS A 52 5.96 -11.62 2.24
C LYS A 52 4.89 -11.95 1.21
N ASP A 53 4.58 -13.23 1.02
CA ASP A 53 3.36 -13.62 0.34
C ASP A 53 2.19 -12.91 1.02
N LEU A 54 1.46 -12.09 0.27
CA LEU A 54 0.06 -11.78 0.57
C LEU A 54 -0.81 -13.06 0.39
N GLY A 55 -0.24 -14.25 0.61
CA GLY A 55 -0.92 -15.54 0.68
C GLY A 55 -1.80 -15.68 1.92
N GLN A 56 -1.85 -14.65 2.74
CA GLN A 56 -3.03 -14.36 3.49
C GLN A 56 -3.36 -12.90 3.19
N GLU A 57 -4.36 -12.68 2.34
CA GLU A 57 -5.48 -11.90 2.86
C GLU A 57 -5.58 -12.34 4.32
N ARG A 58 -5.18 -11.49 5.26
CA ARG A 58 -5.92 -11.50 6.50
C ARG A 58 -7.32 -11.12 6.02
N LYS A 59 -8.07 -12.12 5.54
CA LYS A 59 -9.40 -12.35 6.02
C LYS A 59 -9.20 -12.35 7.52
N LEU A 60 -9.23 -11.14 8.07
CA LEU A 60 -9.95 -10.91 9.27
C LEU A 60 -11.34 -11.44 8.92
N THR A 61 -11.50 -12.77 9.01
CA THR A 61 -12.67 -13.33 9.69
C THR A 61 -12.51 -12.89 11.15
N ALA A 62 -12.44 -11.59 11.38
CA ALA A 62 -13.17 -11.07 12.49
C ALA A 62 -14.60 -11.46 12.13
N ASN A 63 -15.03 -12.62 12.64
CA ASN A 63 -16.26 -12.57 13.39
C ASN A 63 -16.05 -11.38 14.31
N VAL A 64 -16.47 -10.19 13.86
CA VAL A 64 -16.59 -9.01 14.68
C VAL A 64 -17.75 -9.36 15.58
N ASP A 65 -17.45 -10.24 16.54
CA ASP A 65 -18.31 -10.47 17.66
C ASP A 65 -18.32 -9.10 18.34
N GLN A 66 -19.46 -8.41 18.28
CA GLN A 66 -19.63 -7.06 18.82
C GLN A 66 -19.21 -6.95 20.30
N LYS A 67 -18.91 -8.09 20.95
CA LYS A 67 -18.34 -8.21 22.28
C LYS A 67 -16.86 -7.81 22.40
N ASN A 68 -16.06 -7.80 21.33
CA ASN A 68 -14.62 -7.55 21.44
C ASN A 68 -14.22 -6.18 20.87
N ILE A 69 -14.86 -5.12 21.35
CA ILE A 69 -14.50 -3.74 20.98
C ILE A 69 -13.16 -3.39 21.65
N LEU A 70 -12.13 -3.16 20.84
CA LEU A 70 -10.80 -2.74 21.28
C LEU A 70 -10.75 -1.24 21.58
N LEU A 71 -11.49 -0.44 20.80
CA LEU A 71 -11.58 1.00 20.95
C LEU A 71 -13.01 1.47 20.65
N GLU A 72 -13.59 2.20 21.60
CA GLU A 72 -14.86 2.90 21.40
C GLU A 72 -14.61 4.41 21.46
N VAL A 73 -15.05 5.12 20.44
CA VAL A 73 -14.97 6.58 20.35
C VAL A 73 -16.39 7.12 20.29
N LYS A 74 -16.70 8.08 21.17
CA LYS A 74 -18.00 8.75 21.24
C LYS A 74 -17.83 10.25 21.12
N ASP A 75 -18.70 10.86 20.33
CA ASP A 75 -18.90 12.31 20.20
C ASP A 75 -17.61 13.08 19.87
N LEU A 76 -16.71 12.45 19.11
CA LEU A 76 -15.42 13.04 18.74
C LEU A 76 -15.67 14.31 17.94
N THR A 77 -15.15 15.42 18.47
CA THR A 77 -15.22 16.74 17.87
C THR A 77 -13.83 17.36 17.89
N THR A 78 -13.34 17.81 16.74
CA THR A 78 -12.02 18.46 16.64
C THR A 78 -12.13 19.96 16.95
N LYS A 79 -11.06 20.57 17.47
CA LYS A 79 -11.05 22.00 17.85
C LYS A 79 -11.32 22.95 16.69
N ASP A 80 -10.88 22.58 15.49
CA ASP A 80 -11.13 23.28 14.23
C ASP A 80 -12.51 22.98 13.64
N ASN A 81 -13.34 22.18 14.34
CA ASN A 81 -14.70 21.83 13.96
C ASN A 81 -14.82 21.09 12.61
N ILE A 82 -13.72 20.49 12.11
CA ILE A 82 -13.73 19.67 10.88
C ILE A 82 -14.51 18.37 11.11
N LEU A 83 -14.28 17.70 12.23
CA LEU A 83 -15.07 16.55 12.66
C LEU A 83 -16.01 16.97 13.79
N LYS A 84 -17.28 16.59 13.69
CA LYS A 84 -18.30 16.91 14.69
C LYS A 84 -19.11 15.67 15.01
N ASN A 85 -19.19 15.36 16.29
CA ASN A 85 -20.07 14.32 16.82
C ASN A 85 -19.87 12.96 16.13
N ILE A 86 -18.61 12.56 15.90
CA ILE A 86 -18.30 11.28 15.26
C ILE A 86 -18.16 10.20 16.33
N SER A 87 -18.94 9.14 16.18
CA SER A 87 -18.92 7.98 17.07
C SER A 87 -18.67 6.71 16.26
N PHE A 88 -17.69 5.91 16.66
CA PHE A 88 -17.36 4.64 16.01
C PHE A 88 -16.71 3.66 16.98
N SER A 89 -16.75 2.39 16.63
CA SER A 89 -16.08 1.31 17.35
C SER A 89 -15.12 0.57 16.43
N LEU A 90 -13.97 0.19 16.98
CA LEU A 90 -13.00 -0.69 16.35
C LEU A 90 -12.99 -2.01 17.11
N ALA A 91 -13.19 -3.11 16.38
CA ALA A 91 -13.11 -4.48 16.85
C ALA A 91 -11.85 -5.18 16.33
#